data_AF-A0A952RQ48-F1
#
_entry.id   AF-A0A952RQ48-F1
#
_cell.length_a   1.000
_cell.length_b   1.000
_cell.length_c   1.000
_cell.angle_alpha   90.00
_cell.angle_beta   90.00
_cell.angle_gamma   90.00
#
_symmetry.space_group_name_H-M   'P 1'
#
loop_
_entity.id
_entity.type
_entity.pdbx_description
1 polymer ?
#
loop_
_entity_poly.entity_id
_entity_poly.type
_entity_poly.pdbx_seq_one_letter_code
_entity_poly.pdbx_strand_id
1 'polypeptide(L)'
;MNAATFLRVAVASLLAVLVGCAAEEVGESGRDVKLLTGTRLSPSQVSSELRAAGFEESAIGKMLCTAKYESSYYDRALDRSGRNVKRGLFQIASKYVGELDGCPNSTEELYDPALNAQCARAIFEAEGIETWSSYTAHKSECDRMKPPPPPAATQPGTDVVTTPVSMPEPTEDDVNEAESAPAPTPAPSTPDPATPGSPSEPDPATPAPPPPPAAIVGGCFSNTLQDTMEPGACVESKFDKVWQQCKDGKWYRGGDDTNGRFGPCNGSFPLPE
;
A
#
# COMPACT_ATOMS: atom_id res chain seq x y z
N MET A 1 -28.44 21.56 39.68
CA MET A 1 -27.92 21.46 41.07
C MET A 1 -28.25 20.05 41.56
N ASN A 2 -27.23 19.28 41.94
CA ASN A 2 -27.18 18.05 42.77
C ASN A 2 -25.76 17.47 42.56
N ALA A 3 -24.73 17.85 43.34
CA ALA A 3 -24.35 17.31 44.66
C ALA A 3 -24.17 15.78 44.63
N ALA A 4 -22.96 15.27 44.37
CA ALA A 4 -21.88 14.99 45.34
C ALA A 4 -21.80 13.49 45.65
N THR A 5 -20.61 12.89 45.58
CA THR A 5 -20.00 12.04 46.65
C THR A 5 -18.65 11.49 46.16
N PHE A 6 -17.61 11.86 46.91
CA PHE A 6 -16.24 11.34 46.85
C PHE A 6 -16.15 9.96 47.49
N LEU A 7 -15.32 9.07 46.95
CA LEU A 7 -14.67 8.04 47.76
C LEU A 7 -13.20 7.89 47.34
N ARG A 8 -12.31 8.34 48.22
CA ARG A 8 -10.87 8.09 48.17
C ARG A 8 -10.60 6.80 48.94
N VAL A 9 -9.98 5.81 48.29
CA VAL A 9 -9.38 4.67 48.98
C VAL A 9 -7.88 4.72 48.72
N ALA A 10 -7.13 4.84 49.83
CA ALA A 10 -5.68 4.73 49.90
C ALA A 10 -5.35 3.39 50.56
N VAL A 11 -4.58 2.51 49.91
CA VAL A 11 -3.95 1.33 50.51
C VAL A 11 -2.71 1.01 49.66
N ALA A 12 -1.53 1.45 50.10
CA ALA A 12 -0.53 0.72 50.87
C ALA A 12 0.42 -0.12 49.99
N SER A 13 1.66 0.37 49.94
CA SER A 13 2.83 -0.29 49.37
C SER A 13 3.16 -1.59 50.11
N LEU A 14 3.44 -2.65 49.36
CA LEU A 14 4.19 -3.81 49.84
C LEU A 14 5.36 -4.04 48.87
N LEU A 15 6.58 -3.85 49.37
CA LEU A 15 7.81 -4.30 48.73
C LEU A 15 7.91 -5.82 48.85
N ALA A 16 8.06 -6.51 47.72
CA ALA A 16 8.55 -7.88 47.67
C ALA A 16 9.86 -7.90 46.86
N VAL A 17 10.96 -8.23 47.53
CA VAL A 17 12.27 -8.46 46.92
C VAL A 17 12.28 -9.90 46.40
N LEU A 18 12.31 -10.08 45.08
CA LEU A 18 12.53 -11.37 44.44
C LEU A 18 13.87 -11.33 43.69
N VAL A 19 14.83 -12.11 44.21
CA VAL A 19 16.06 -12.50 43.51
C VAL A 19 15.66 -13.56 42.49
N GLY A 20 15.60 -13.19 41.21
CA GLY A 20 15.26 -14.07 40.10
C GLY A 20 16.46 -14.28 39.17
N CYS A 21 16.74 -15.54 38.84
CA CYS A 21 17.78 -15.96 37.92
C CYS A 21 17.67 -15.27 36.55
N ALA A 22 18.81 -14.86 36.02
CA ALA A 22 18.95 -14.37 34.65
C ALA A 22 18.58 -15.48 33.66
N ALA A 23 17.35 -15.45 33.16
CA ALA A 23 17.04 -16.00 31.86
C ALA A 23 17.39 -14.91 30.84
N GLU A 24 18.27 -15.24 29.89
CA GLU A 24 18.52 -14.39 28.73
C GLU A 24 17.20 -14.26 27.96
N GLU A 25 16.55 -13.10 28.13
CA GLU A 25 15.41 -12.73 27.31
C GLU A 25 15.95 -12.47 25.90
N VAL A 26 15.78 -13.46 25.03
CA VAL A 26 15.94 -13.27 23.59
C VAL A 26 14.88 -12.25 23.19
N GLY A 27 15.30 -10.98 23.13
CA GLY A 27 14.46 -9.81 22.92
C GLY A 27 13.68 -9.89 21.63
N GLU A 28 12.47 -10.42 21.75
CA GLU A 28 11.43 -10.48 20.72
C GLU A 28 10.93 -9.05 20.41
N SER A 29 11.69 -8.33 19.60
CA SER A 29 11.43 -6.92 19.25
C SER A 29 10.91 -6.79 17.81
N GLY A 30 9.97 -7.67 17.43
CA GLY A 30 9.32 -7.68 16.11
C GLY A 30 7.88 -7.19 16.11
N ARG A 31 7.40 -6.60 17.21
CA ARG A 31 5.95 -6.51 17.48
C ARG A 31 5.21 -5.32 16.86
N ASP A 32 5.89 -4.30 16.34
CA ASP A 32 5.19 -3.13 15.77
C ASP A 32 5.82 -2.69 14.45
N VAL A 33 5.70 -3.53 13.42
CA VAL A 33 6.20 -3.20 12.09
C VAL A 33 5.04 -2.75 11.21
N LYS A 34 4.95 -1.43 10.95
CA LYS A 34 4.18 -0.87 9.84
C LYS A 34 5.10 -0.74 8.63
N LEU A 35 4.87 -1.56 7.61
CA LEU A 35 5.61 -1.54 6.36
C LEU A 35 4.76 -0.89 5.27
N LEU A 36 5.27 0.17 4.66
CA LEU A 36 4.71 0.76 3.45
C LEU A 36 5.51 0.22 2.25
N THR A 37 4.96 -0.78 1.56
CA THR A 37 5.64 -1.44 0.43
C THR A 37 4.71 -1.55 -0.78
N GLY A 38 5.27 -1.96 -1.92
CA GLY A 38 4.52 -2.14 -3.16
C GLY A 38 4.42 -0.87 -3.99
N THR A 39 3.42 -0.81 -4.86
CA THR A 39 3.16 0.33 -5.72
C THR A 39 2.36 1.36 -4.93
N ARG A 40 2.82 2.62 -4.98
CA ARG A 40 2.03 3.74 -4.48
C ARG A 40 1.05 4.17 -5.57
N LEU A 41 -0.24 3.99 -5.35
CA LEU A 41 -1.27 4.42 -6.29
C LEU A 41 -1.44 5.93 -6.22
N SER A 42 -1.68 6.55 -7.37
CA SER A 42 -2.13 7.94 -7.42
C SER A 42 -3.58 8.06 -6.88
N PRO A 43 -3.99 9.25 -6.41
CA PRO A 43 -5.38 9.46 -5.97
C PRO A 43 -6.44 9.11 -7.03
N SER A 44 -6.12 9.34 -8.31
CA SER A 44 -7.00 8.98 -9.43
C SER A 44 -7.13 7.47 -9.60
N GLN A 45 -6.03 6.71 -9.46
CA GLN A 45 -6.07 5.25 -9.50
C GLN A 45 -6.91 4.70 -8.33
N VAL A 46 -6.66 5.15 -7.10
CA VAL A 46 -7.46 4.74 -5.94
C VAL A 46 -8.95 5.05 -6.14
N SER A 47 -9.26 6.22 -6.70
CA SER A 47 -10.65 6.59 -6.97
C SER A 47 -11.29 5.74 -8.07
N SER A 48 -10.51 5.31 -9.08
CA SER A 48 -10.98 4.34 -10.07
C SER A 48 -11.28 2.98 -9.45
N GLU A 49 -10.43 2.47 -8.55
CA GLU A 49 -10.70 1.22 -7.83
C GLU A 49 -11.94 1.32 -6.95
N LEU A 50 -12.14 2.45 -6.26
CA LEU A 50 -13.34 2.70 -5.44
C LEU A 50 -14.62 2.73 -6.30
N ARG A 51 -14.58 3.36 -7.48
CA ARG A 51 -15.71 3.34 -8.43
C ARG A 51 -15.98 1.94 -8.94
N ALA A 52 -14.94 1.21 -9.34
CA ALA A 52 -15.06 -0.16 -9.84
C ALA A 52 -15.62 -1.11 -8.77
N ALA A 53 -15.25 -0.90 -7.50
CA ALA A 53 -15.83 -1.61 -6.37
C ALA A 53 -17.31 -1.26 -6.12
N GLY A 54 -17.80 -0.12 -6.62
CA GLY A 54 -19.20 0.32 -6.51
C GLY A 54 -19.47 1.28 -5.35
N PHE A 55 -18.47 2.02 -4.87
CA PHE A 55 -18.72 3.11 -3.93
C PHE A 55 -19.50 4.25 -4.58
N GLU A 56 -20.47 4.80 -3.86
CA GLU A 56 -21.15 6.05 -4.20
C GLU A 56 -20.13 7.20 -4.30
N GLU A 57 -20.26 8.10 -5.29
CA GLU A 57 -19.33 9.22 -5.50
C GLU A 57 -19.13 10.10 -4.26
N SER A 58 -20.19 10.28 -3.47
CA SER A 58 -20.13 11.03 -2.21
C SER A 58 -19.26 10.38 -1.11
N ALA A 59 -19.03 9.06 -1.19
CA ALA A 59 -18.20 8.30 -0.26
C ALA A 59 -16.75 8.20 -0.72
N ILE A 60 -16.48 8.32 -2.03
CA ILE A 60 -15.13 8.13 -2.59
C ILE A 60 -14.13 9.11 -1.99
N GLY A 61 -14.49 10.39 -1.82
CA GLY A 61 -13.61 11.37 -1.19
C GLY A 61 -13.17 10.98 0.22
N LYS A 62 -14.08 10.40 1.01
CA LYS A 62 -13.80 9.92 2.37
C LYS A 62 -12.90 8.70 2.35
N MET A 63 -13.19 7.73 1.48
CA MET A 63 -12.37 6.52 1.37
C MET A 63 -10.98 6.82 0.80
N LEU A 64 -10.87 7.75 -0.15
CA LEU A 64 -9.60 8.24 -0.65
C LEU A 64 -8.75 8.82 0.50
N CYS A 65 -9.36 9.63 1.36
CA CYS A 65 -8.71 10.13 2.57
C CYS A 65 -8.34 9.01 3.54
N THR A 66 -9.20 8.00 3.71
CA THR A 66 -8.88 6.81 4.51
C THR A 66 -7.63 6.11 3.98
N ALA A 67 -7.52 5.84 2.67
CA ALA A 67 -6.34 5.23 2.07
C ALA A 67 -5.07 6.07 2.27
N LYS A 68 -5.18 7.41 2.22
CA LYS A 68 -4.07 8.33 2.53
C LYS A 68 -3.48 8.05 3.91
N TYR A 69 -4.32 7.95 4.93
CA TYR A 69 -3.86 7.83 6.32
C TYR A 69 -3.59 6.38 6.76
N GLU A 70 -4.30 5.41 6.18
CA GLU A 70 -4.08 4.00 6.47
C GLU A 70 -2.77 3.51 5.87
N SER A 71 -2.55 3.75 4.56
CA SER A 71 -1.47 3.12 3.80
C SER A 71 -0.58 4.08 3.03
N SER A 72 -0.82 5.40 3.09
CA SER A 72 -0.16 6.37 2.20
C SER A 72 -0.32 6.04 0.70
N TYR A 73 -1.40 5.34 0.36
CA TYR A 73 -1.73 4.79 -0.96
C TYR A 73 -0.87 3.61 -1.44
N TYR A 74 -0.13 2.95 -0.56
CA TYR A 74 0.62 1.75 -0.92
C TYR A 74 -0.28 0.50 -0.94
N ASP A 75 -0.32 -0.19 -2.08
CA ASP A 75 -1.10 -1.43 -2.27
C ASP A 75 -0.62 -2.62 -1.42
N ARG A 76 0.64 -2.61 -0.99
CA ARG A 76 1.24 -3.63 -0.13
C ARG A 76 1.64 -3.11 1.24
N ALA A 77 0.86 -2.17 1.77
CA ALA A 77 1.00 -1.75 3.17
C ALA A 77 0.63 -2.91 4.12
N LEU A 78 1.38 -3.06 5.21
CA LEU A 78 1.23 -4.13 6.19
C LEU A 78 1.44 -3.58 7.59
N ASP A 79 0.50 -3.85 8.49
CA ASP A 79 0.60 -3.49 9.90
C ASP A 79 0.39 -4.73 10.79
N ARG A 80 1.41 -5.03 11.61
CA ARG A 80 1.45 -6.17 12.54
C ARG A 80 1.35 -5.77 14.02
N SER A 81 1.07 -4.51 14.32
CA SER A 81 1.00 -3.98 15.69
C SER A 81 -0.18 -4.50 16.53
N GLY A 82 -1.15 -5.20 15.91
CA GLY A 82 -2.37 -5.66 16.55
C GLY A 82 -2.58 -7.18 16.52
N ARG A 83 -3.62 -7.64 17.21
CA ARG A 83 -4.07 -9.05 17.18
C ARG A 83 -4.45 -9.54 15.78
N ASN A 84 -4.92 -8.62 14.94
CA ASN A 84 -5.26 -8.89 13.54
C ASN A 84 -4.28 -8.13 12.66
N VAL A 85 -3.60 -8.86 11.78
CA VAL A 85 -2.70 -8.26 10.80
C VAL A 85 -3.54 -7.52 9.76
N LYS A 86 -3.21 -6.25 9.52
CA LYS A 86 -3.88 -5.39 8.54
C LYS A 86 -3.11 -5.32 7.24
N ARG A 87 -3.79 -5.39 6.10
CA ARG A 87 -3.15 -5.45 4.78
C ARG A 87 -3.78 -4.52 3.74
N GLY A 88 -2.92 -4.08 2.83
CA GLY A 88 -3.27 -3.40 1.60
C GLY A 88 -3.72 -1.95 1.78
N LEU A 89 -4.37 -1.45 0.72
CA LEU A 89 -4.70 -0.04 0.54
C LEU A 89 -5.53 0.55 1.68
N PHE A 90 -6.51 -0.18 2.19
CA PHE A 90 -7.40 0.24 3.29
C PHE A 90 -7.07 -0.42 4.64
N GLN A 91 -5.88 -1.03 4.75
CA GLN A 91 -5.42 -1.70 5.97
C GLN A 91 -6.48 -2.64 6.58
N ILE A 92 -7.04 -3.51 5.74
CA ILE A 92 -8.11 -4.42 6.11
C ILE A 92 -7.58 -5.46 7.08
N ALA A 93 -8.22 -5.56 8.25
CA ALA A 93 -7.87 -6.55 9.26
C ALA A 93 -8.22 -7.96 8.79
N SER A 94 -7.34 -8.92 9.09
CA SER A 94 -7.50 -10.33 8.70
C SER A 94 -8.80 -10.99 9.16
N LYS A 95 -9.51 -10.44 10.15
CA LYS A 95 -10.82 -10.98 10.60
C LYS A 95 -11.88 -10.97 9.48
N TYR A 96 -11.85 -10.00 8.57
CA TYR A 96 -12.89 -9.86 7.54
C TYR A 96 -12.72 -10.82 6.35
N VAL A 97 -11.53 -11.45 6.21
CA VAL A 97 -11.22 -12.36 5.10
C VAL A 97 -12.04 -13.64 5.22
N GLY A 98 -12.85 -13.93 4.21
CA GLY A 98 -13.80 -15.05 4.20
C GLY A 98 -15.01 -14.89 5.13
N GLU A 99 -15.17 -13.76 5.83
CA GLU A 99 -16.32 -13.51 6.73
C GLU A 99 -17.43 -12.69 6.06
N LEU A 100 -17.07 -11.74 5.19
CA LEU A 100 -18.03 -10.86 4.51
C LEU A 100 -18.10 -11.15 3.01
N ASP A 101 -19.32 -11.13 2.46
CA ASP A 101 -19.54 -11.17 1.01
C ASP A 101 -18.86 -9.96 0.34
N GLY A 102 -17.95 -10.23 -0.60
CA GLY A 102 -17.13 -9.21 -1.27
C GLY A 102 -15.71 -9.08 -0.71
N CYS A 103 -15.37 -9.80 0.37
CA CYS A 103 -13.98 -9.97 0.80
C CYS A 103 -13.35 -11.24 0.21
N PRO A 104 -12.04 -11.23 -0.08
CA PRO A 104 -11.33 -12.41 -0.57
C PRO A 104 -11.32 -13.53 0.47
N ASN A 105 -10.97 -14.75 0.03
CA ASN A 105 -10.81 -15.91 0.90
C ASN A 105 -9.36 -16.07 1.41
N SER A 106 -8.43 -15.27 0.88
CA SER A 106 -7.03 -15.25 1.30
C SER A 106 -6.58 -13.86 1.75
N THR A 107 -5.70 -13.80 2.76
CA THR A 107 -5.16 -12.53 3.23
C THR A 107 -4.21 -11.88 2.23
N GLU A 108 -3.58 -12.69 1.37
CA GLU A 108 -2.63 -12.26 0.35
C GLU A 108 -3.32 -11.52 -0.80
N GLU A 109 -4.57 -11.88 -1.09
CA GLU A 109 -5.41 -11.24 -2.10
C GLU A 109 -5.75 -9.78 -1.71
N LEU A 110 -5.67 -9.43 -0.42
CA LEU A 110 -5.83 -8.04 0.03
C LEU A 110 -4.71 -7.10 -0.46
N TYR A 111 -3.62 -7.62 -1.04
CA TYR A 111 -2.61 -6.78 -1.68
C TYR A 111 -2.96 -6.37 -3.11
N ASP A 112 -3.97 -6.98 -3.71
CA ASP A 112 -4.56 -6.49 -4.95
C ASP A 112 -5.47 -5.29 -4.64
N PRO A 113 -5.25 -4.11 -5.24
CA PRO A 113 -5.99 -2.90 -4.88
C PRO A 113 -7.48 -2.98 -5.25
N ALA A 114 -7.85 -3.72 -6.30
CA ALA A 114 -9.25 -3.90 -6.69
C ALA A 114 -10.00 -4.78 -5.69
N LEU A 115 -9.42 -5.93 -5.30
CA LEU A 115 -9.98 -6.81 -4.27
C LEU A 115 -9.99 -6.14 -2.89
N ASN A 116 -8.96 -5.35 -2.56
CA ASN A 116 -8.92 -4.59 -1.31
C ASN A 116 -10.04 -3.53 -1.28
N ALA A 117 -10.28 -2.81 -2.39
CA ALA A 117 -11.38 -1.85 -2.50
C ALA A 117 -12.75 -2.54 -2.42
N GLN A 118 -12.92 -3.71 -3.04
CA GLN A 118 -14.14 -4.49 -2.96
C GLN A 118 -14.45 -4.91 -1.52
N CYS A 119 -13.45 -5.44 -0.79
CA CYS A 119 -13.62 -5.80 0.61
C CYS A 119 -13.84 -4.57 1.50
N ALA A 120 -13.18 -3.44 1.22
CA ALA A 120 -13.44 -2.18 1.92
C ALA A 120 -14.89 -1.70 1.73
N ARG A 121 -15.48 -1.91 0.55
CA ARG A 121 -16.91 -1.62 0.32
C ARG A 121 -17.80 -2.50 1.18
N ALA A 122 -17.55 -3.80 1.23
CA ALA A 122 -18.32 -4.73 2.06
C ALA A 122 -18.29 -4.31 3.55
N ILE A 123 -17.11 -3.94 4.06
CA ILE A 123 -16.95 -3.43 5.44
C ILE A 123 -17.68 -2.10 5.61
N PHE A 124 -17.57 -1.18 4.64
CA PHE A 124 -18.24 0.12 4.69
C PHE A 124 -19.77 -0.02 4.73
N GLU A 125 -20.32 -0.95 3.95
CA GLU A 125 -21.76 -1.24 3.95
C GLU A 125 -22.22 -1.91 5.25
N ALA A 126 -21.40 -2.79 5.83
CA ALA A 126 -21.74 -3.52 7.05
C ALA A 126 -21.56 -2.69 8.34
N GLU A 127 -20.46 -1.96 8.46
CA GLU A 127 -20.04 -1.30 9.71
C GLU A 127 -19.98 0.24 9.59
N GLY A 128 -20.02 0.79 8.38
CA GLY A 128 -19.89 2.23 8.13
C GLY A 128 -18.46 2.75 8.18
N ILE A 129 -18.26 4.00 7.76
CA ILE A 129 -16.93 4.63 7.65
C ILE A 129 -16.19 4.79 9.00
N GLU A 130 -16.92 4.77 10.12
CA GLU A 130 -16.32 5.02 11.45
C GLU A 130 -15.47 3.86 11.96
N THR A 131 -15.54 2.68 11.33
CA THR A 131 -14.66 1.55 11.68
C THR A 131 -13.19 1.82 11.34
N TRP A 132 -12.88 2.76 10.45
CA TRP A 132 -11.51 3.18 10.17
C TRP A 132 -11.08 4.26 11.15
N SER A 133 -10.21 3.90 12.10
CA SER A 133 -9.66 4.84 13.09
C SER A 133 -8.94 6.02 12.44
N SER A 134 -8.29 5.82 11.29
CA SER A 134 -7.61 6.90 10.57
C SER A 134 -8.60 7.91 10.00
N TYR A 135 -9.76 7.47 9.50
CA TYR A 135 -10.82 8.39 9.08
C TYR A 135 -11.36 9.19 10.28
N THR A 136 -11.66 8.53 11.40
CA THR A 136 -12.22 9.24 12.56
C THR A 136 -11.24 10.26 13.13
N ALA A 137 -9.95 9.94 13.17
CA ALA A 137 -8.88 10.87 13.57
C ALA A 137 -8.76 12.09 12.64
N HIS A 138 -9.07 11.93 11.35
CA HIS A 138 -8.94 12.97 10.31
C HIS A 138 -10.29 13.41 9.71
N LYS A 139 -11.39 13.22 10.44
CA LYS A 139 -12.76 13.31 9.89
C LYS A 139 -13.03 14.62 9.15
N SER A 140 -12.65 15.75 9.76
CA SER A 140 -12.89 17.08 9.17
C SER A 140 -12.12 17.31 7.87
N GLU A 141 -10.93 16.72 7.71
CA GLU A 141 -10.18 16.74 6.46
C GLU A 141 -10.82 15.80 5.44
N CYS A 142 -11.13 14.57 5.85
CA CYS A 142 -11.70 13.55 4.98
C CYS A 142 -13.09 13.92 4.43
N ASP A 143 -13.94 14.56 5.23
CA ASP A 143 -15.26 15.04 4.78
C ASP A 143 -15.16 16.13 3.71
N ARG A 144 -14.03 16.83 3.61
CA ARG A 144 -13.80 17.90 2.61
C ARG A 144 -13.08 17.40 1.36
N MET A 145 -12.49 16.21 1.40
CA MET A 145 -11.78 15.65 0.25
C MET A 145 -12.76 15.36 -0.87
N LYS A 146 -12.46 15.87 -2.07
CA LYS A 146 -13.22 15.58 -3.28
C LYS A 146 -12.48 14.53 -4.10
N PRO A 147 -13.17 13.50 -4.62
CA PRO A 147 -12.52 12.56 -5.51
C PRO A 147 -12.09 13.30 -6.80
N PRO A 148 -10.93 12.94 -7.39
CA PRO A 148 -10.60 13.28 -8.76
C PRO A 148 -11.76 12.90 -9.70
N PRO A 149 -12.01 13.67 -10.77
CA PRO A 149 -13.02 13.31 -11.74
C PRO A 149 -12.74 11.89 -12.28
N PRO A 150 -13.78 11.12 -12.64
CA PRO A 150 -13.56 9.86 -13.33
C PRO A 150 -12.70 10.12 -14.58
N PRO A 151 -11.86 9.17 -14.98
CA PRO A 151 -11.16 9.28 -16.26
C PRO A 151 -12.21 9.59 -17.32
N ALA A 152 -11.95 10.60 -18.14
CA ALA A 152 -12.87 10.98 -19.21
C ALA A 152 -13.21 9.69 -19.95
N ALA A 153 -14.48 9.29 -19.93
CA ALA A 153 -14.91 8.09 -20.63
C ALA A 153 -14.35 8.23 -22.02
N THR A 154 -13.40 7.35 -22.40
CA THR A 154 -12.91 7.29 -23.76
C THR A 154 -14.17 7.12 -24.58
N GLN A 155 -14.63 8.20 -25.21
CA GLN A 155 -15.83 8.13 -26.01
C GLN A 155 -15.58 6.97 -26.97
N PRO A 156 -16.48 5.99 -27.07
CA PRO A 156 -16.32 4.91 -28.02
C PRO A 156 -16.02 5.58 -29.35
N GLY A 157 -14.75 5.48 -29.76
CA GLY A 157 -14.25 6.19 -30.91
C GLY A 157 -15.17 5.77 -32.04
N THR A 158 -15.79 6.76 -32.68
CA THR A 158 -16.53 6.56 -33.93
C THR A 158 -15.82 5.50 -34.72
N ASP A 159 -16.47 4.35 -34.87
CA ASP A 159 -15.93 3.17 -35.52
C ASP A 159 -15.23 3.64 -36.78
N VAL A 160 -13.89 3.55 -36.81
CA VAL A 160 -13.21 3.46 -38.08
C VAL A 160 -13.72 2.14 -38.63
N VAL A 161 -14.75 2.24 -39.48
CA VAL A 161 -15.31 1.18 -40.29
C VAL A 161 -14.14 0.56 -41.03
N THR A 162 -13.52 -0.41 -40.37
CA THR A 162 -12.54 -1.29 -40.95
C THR A 162 -13.39 -2.27 -41.73
N THR A 163 -13.52 -1.99 -43.02
CA THR A 163 -14.06 -2.92 -43.99
C THR A 163 -13.51 -4.33 -43.71
N PRO A 164 -14.38 -5.35 -43.60
CA PRO A 164 -13.93 -6.70 -43.32
C PRO A 164 -13.05 -7.19 -44.47
N VAL A 165 -11.76 -7.40 -44.18
CA VAL A 165 -10.92 -8.25 -45.02
C VAL A 165 -11.28 -9.68 -44.63
N SER A 166 -11.99 -10.37 -45.54
CA SER A 166 -12.24 -11.81 -45.46
C SER A 166 -10.93 -12.56 -45.26
N MET A 167 -10.75 -13.11 -44.06
CA MET A 167 -9.70 -14.07 -43.76
C MET A 167 -10.33 -15.47 -43.83
N PRO A 168 -9.73 -16.42 -44.56
CA PRO A 168 -10.31 -17.76 -44.72
C PRO A 168 -10.22 -18.58 -43.44
N GLU A 169 -11.27 -19.37 -43.27
CA GLU A 169 -11.54 -20.41 -42.28
C GLU A 169 -10.38 -21.41 -42.14
N PRO A 170 -9.83 -21.63 -40.92
CA PRO A 170 -8.93 -22.74 -40.67
C PRO A 170 -9.74 -24.02 -40.43
N THR A 171 -9.55 -24.98 -41.32
CA THR A 171 -10.06 -26.36 -41.23
C THR A 171 -9.54 -27.07 -40.00
N GLU A 172 -10.46 -27.69 -39.26
CA GLU A 172 -10.22 -28.66 -38.21
C GLU A 172 -9.67 -29.97 -38.82
N ASP A 173 -8.54 -30.47 -38.34
CA ASP A 173 -8.18 -31.89 -38.51
C ASP A 173 -7.26 -32.37 -37.37
N ASP A 174 -7.63 -33.57 -36.92
CA ASP A 174 -6.85 -34.63 -36.28
C ASP A 174 -6.50 -34.62 -34.77
N VAL A 175 -7.36 -35.34 -34.04
CA VAL A 175 -7.06 -36.44 -33.09
C VAL A 175 -5.59 -36.74 -32.75
N ASN A 176 -5.29 -36.84 -31.45
CA ASN A 176 -4.70 -38.08 -30.93
C ASN A 176 -4.89 -38.26 -29.41
N GLU A 177 -5.35 -39.46 -29.07
CA GLU A 177 -5.61 -40.02 -27.75
C GLU A 177 -4.61 -41.17 -27.55
N ALA A 178 -3.80 -41.17 -26.48
CA ALA A 178 -3.15 -42.36 -25.93
C ALA A 178 -2.45 -42.09 -24.57
N GLU A 179 -3.15 -42.46 -23.49
CA GLU A 179 -2.73 -43.38 -22.41
C GLU A 179 -1.22 -43.60 -22.08
N SER A 180 -0.81 -43.32 -20.83
CA SER A 180 -0.16 -44.32 -19.93
C SER A 180 0.38 -43.71 -18.62
N ALA A 181 0.23 -44.48 -17.54
CA ALA A 181 0.57 -44.17 -16.13
C ALA A 181 2.05 -44.49 -15.76
N PRO A 182 2.46 -44.76 -14.49
CA PRO A 182 3.11 -43.79 -13.60
C PRO A 182 4.53 -44.15 -13.06
N ALA A 183 5.22 -43.13 -12.51
CA ALA A 183 6.31 -43.12 -11.49
C ALA A 183 7.68 -43.79 -11.84
N PRO A 184 8.83 -43.25 -11.35
CA PRO A 184 9.19 -43.34 -9.92
C PRO A 184 9.86 -42.09 -9.31
N THR A 185 9.76 -42.03 -7.98
CA THR A 185 10.44 -41.17 -7.02
C THR A 185 11.98 -41.29 -7.08
N PRO A 186 12.74 -40.19 -6.94
CA PRO A 186 14.13 -40.26 -6.48
C PRO A 186 14.26 -39.97 -4.98
N ALA A 187 15.12 -40.76 -4.34
CA ALA A 187 15.53 -40.72 -2.94
C ALA A 187 16.48 -39.54 -2.64
N PRO A 188 16.79 -39.25 -1.36
CA PRO A 188 17.50 -38.04 -0.95
C PRO A 188 19.03 -38.17 -1.11
N SER A 189 19.65 -37.17 -1.73
CA SER A 189 21.11 -37.03 -1.79
C SER A 189 21.66 -36.40 -0.52
N THR A 190 22.68 -37.04 0.03
CA THR A 190 23.51 -36.63 1.17
C THR A 190 24.31 -35.34 0.88
N PRO A 191 24.63 -34.54 1.92
CA PRO A 191 25.53 -33.39 1.79
C PRO A 191 27.01 -33.84 1.81
N ASP A 192 27.77 -33.43 0.80
CA ASP A 192 29.24 -33.58 0.77
C ASP A 192 29.94 -32.46 1.57
N PRO A 193 31.13 -32.75 2.13
CA PRO A 193 31.85 -31.87 3.04
C PRO A 193 32.59 -30.72 2.34
N ALA A 194 32.70 -29.61 3.08
CA ALA A 194 33.25 -28.33 2.68
C ALA A 194 34.65 -28.41 2.02
N THR A 195 34.73 -27.88 0.81
CA THR A 195 35.99 -27.56 0.12
C THR A 195 36.43 -26.13 0.49
N PRO A 196 37.69 -25.89 0.92
CA PRO A 196 38.18 -24.55 1.21
C PRO A 196 38.51 -23.75 -0.07
N GLY A 197 37.77 -22.66 -0.25
CA GLY A 197 38.22 -21.36 -0.77
C GLY A 197 39.05 -21.30 -2.06
N SER A 198 38.37 -21.24 -3.20
CA SER A 198 38.86 -20.58 -4.42
C SER A 198 38.46 -19.09 -4.42
N PRO A 199 39.27 -18.20 -5.02
CA PRO A 199 39.05 -16.75 -5.01
C PRO A 199 37.79 -16.36 -5.79
N SER A 200 37.00 -15.47 -5.18
CA SER A 200 35.72 -14.96 -5.67
C SER A 200 35.78 -14.44 -7.10
N GLU A 201 34.99 -15.06 -7.98
CA GLU A 201 34.57 -14.48 -9.25
C GLU A 201 33.74 -13.22 -9.01
N PRO A 202 33.80 -12.23 -9.91
CA PRO A 202 33.00 -11.01 -9.83
C PRO A 202 31.51 -11.32 -10.02
N ASP A 203 30.68 -10.74 -9.16
CA ASP A 203 29.22 -10.89 -9.15
C ASP A 203 28.59 -10.65 -10.54
N PRO A 204 27.65 -11.52 -10.98
CA PRO A 204 26.87 -11.26 -12.17
C PRO A 204 26.04 -9.99 -11.99
N ALA A 205 26.15 -9.11 -12.99
CA ALA A 205 25.61 -7.76 -13.02
C ALA A 205 24.21 -7.63 -12.42
N THR A 206 24.10 -6.76 -11.41
CA THR A 206 22.83 -6.16 -10.98
C THR A 206 22.08 -5.65 -12.21
N PRO A 207 20.82 -6.08 -12.47
CA PRO A 207 20.04 -5.57 -13.58
C PRO A 207 19.92 -4.05 -13.44
N ALA A 208 20.19 -3.35 -14.55
CA ALA A 208 20.06 -1.90 -14.61
C ALA A 208 18.65 -1.49 -14.13
N PRO A 209 18.53 -0.41 -13.32
CA PRO A 209 17.23 0.07 -12.89
C PRO A 209 16.36 0.34 -14.13
N PRO A 210 15.04 0.07 -14.04
CA PRO A 210 14.14 0.33 -15.15
C PRO A 210 14.25 1.80 -15.60
N PRO A 211 14.14 2.08 -16.91
CA PRO A 211 14.15 3.45 -17.40
C PRO A 211 13.04 4.24 -16.68
N PRO A 212 13.31 5.48 -16.24
CA PRO A 212 12.31 6.28 -15.55
C PRO A 212 11.05 6.42 -16.42
N PRO A 213 9.85 6.39 -15.82
CA PRO A 213 8.61 6.62 -16.55
C PRO A 213 8.70 7.94 -17.32
N ALA A 214 8.09 7.98 -18.51
CA ALA A 214 8.12 9.14 -19.40
C ALA A 214 7.84 10.42 -18.60
N ALA A 215 8.83 11.33 -18.59
CA ALA A 215 8.81 12.50 -17.74
C ALA A 215 7.53 13.32 -17.99
N ILE A 216 6.69 13.45 -16.96
CA ILE A 216 5.69 14.52 -16.93
C ILE A 216 6.47 15.81 -17.09
N VAL A 217 6.21 16.56 -18.17
CA VAL A 217 6.99 17.75 -18.55
C VAL A 217 7.01 18.72 -17.36
N GLY A 218 8.15 18.80 -16.68
CA GLY A 218 8.40 19.67 -15.52
C GLY A 218 8.44 19.00 -14.13
N GLY A 219 8.13 17.70 -14.01
CA GLY A 219 8.18 16.98 -12.74
C GLY A 219 9.60 16.66 -12.25
N CYS A 220 9.77 16.44 -10.95
CA CYS A 220 11.08 16.15 -10.32
C CYS A 220 11.07 14.78 -9.70
N PHE A 221 12.02 13.92 -10.10
CA PHE A 221 12.16 12.60 -9.50
C PHE A 221 12.72 12.69 -8.08
N SER A 222 11.98 12.19 -7.10
CA SER A 222 12.39 12.09 -5.70
C SER A 222 12.96 10.71 -5.42
N ASN A 223 14.26 10.62 -5.16
CA ASN A 223 14.89 9.38 -4.70
C ASN A 223 14.33 8.89 -3.35
N THR A 224 13.80 9.81 -2.54
CA THR A 224 13.23 9.47 -1.24
C THR A 224 11.89 8.77 -1.38
N LEU A 225 11.06 9.22 -2.31
CA LEU A 225 9.73 8.65 -2.55
C LEU A 225 9.73 7.59 -3.66
N GLN A 226 10.84 7.45 -4.38
CA GLN A 226 10.96 6.63 -5.59
C GLN A 226 9.87 6.97 -6.62
N ASP A 227 9.56 8.27 -6.75
CA ASP A 227 8.43 8.76 -7.54
C ASP A 227 8.75 10.11 -8.20
N THR A 228 8.05 10.42 -9.30
CA THR A 228 8.14 11.72 -9.99
C THR A 228 7.08 12.66 -9.42
N MET A 229 7.56 13.74 -8.82
CA MET A 229 6.71 14.72 -8.16
C MET A 229 6.28 15.82 -9.13
N GLU A 230 5.05 16.29 -9.00
CA GLU A 230 4.54 17.40 -9.81
C GLU A 230 5.32 18.71 -9.54
N PRO A 231 5.41 19.62 -10.53
CA PRO A 231 5.92 20.97 -10.31
C PRO A 231 5.23 21.63 -9.11
N GLY A 232 6.02 22.21 -8.20
CA GLY A 232 5.54 22.85 -6.98
C GLY A 232 5.41 21.93 -5.77
N ALA A 233 5.59 20.60 -5.90
CA ALA A 233 5.58 19.69 -4.75
C ALA A 233 6.76 19.93 -3.80
N CYS A 234 6.53 19.77 -2.51
CA CYS A 234 7.52 19.89 -1.44
C CYS A 234 7.80 18.53 -0.81
N VAL A 235 9.07 18.14 -0.79
CA VAL A 235 9.52 16.85 -0.25
C VAL A 235 10.58 17.09 0.81
N GLU A 236 10.45 16.42 1.94
CA GLU A 236 11.50 16.40 2.95
C GLU A 236 12.59 15.40 2.55
N SER A 237 13.83 15.85 2.53
CA SER A 237 14.97 14.99 2.20
C SER A 237 15.30 14.02 3.34
N LYS A 238 15.51 12.74 2.99
CA LYS A 238 15.86 11.68 3.96
C LYS A 238 17.20 11.89 4.64
N PHE A 239 18.14 12.55 3.97
CA PHE A 239 19.53 12.60 4.42
C PHE A 239 19.81 13.73 5.40
N ASP A 240 19.10 14.84 5.27
CA ASP A 240 19.39 16.10 5.96
C ASP A 240 18.15 16.77 6.54
N LYS A 241 16.96 16.17 6.37
CA LYS A 241 15.67 16.69 6.83
C LYS A 241 15.36 18.09 6.26
N VAL A 242 15.95 18.44 5.12
CA VAL A 242 15.71 19.73 4.46
C VAL A 242 14.56 19.59 3.47
N TRP A 243 13.60 20.49 3.56
CA TRP A 243 12.52 20.62 2.59
C TRP A 243 13.03 21.12 1.24
N GLN A 244 12.58 20.47 0.17
CA GLN A 244 12.90 20.81 -1.21
C GLN A 244 11.63 20.96 -2.04
N GLN A 245 11.56 22.00 -2.86
CA GLN A 245 10.46 22.22 -3.78
C GLN A 245 10.86 21.84 -5.22
N CYS A 246 10.00 21.09 -5.91
CA CYS A 246 10.16 20.77 -7.31
C CYS A 246 9.83 21.97 -8.18
N LYS A 247 10.73 22.33 -9.10
CA LYS A 247 10.45 23.35 -10.12
C LYS A 247 11.28 23.10 -11.37
N ASP A 248 10.66 23.20 -12.55
CA ASP A 248 11.34 23.05 -13.85
C ASP A 248 12.22 21.78 -13.94
N GLY A 249 11.72 20.67 -13.37
CA GLY A 249 12.43 19.39 -13.32
C GLY A 249 13.62 19.31 -12.36
N LYS A 250 13.78 20.27 -11.44
CA LYS A 250 14.88 20.31 -10.48
C LYS A 250 14.38 20.52 -9.05
N TRP A 251 15.12 19.97 -8.08
CA TRP A 251 14.89 20.19 -6.67
C TRP A 251 15.60 21.45 -6.18
N TYR A 252 14.87 22.29 -5.45
CA TYR A 252 15.40 23.49 -4.83
C TYR A 252 15.17 23.43 -3.32
N ARG A 253 16.26 23.48 -2.55
CA ARG A 253 16.22 23.53 -1.09
C ARG A 253 15.55 24.81 -0.56
N GLY A 254 14.89 24.66 0.58
CA GLY A 254 14.30 25.73 1.38
C GLY A 254 12.77 25.66 1.40
N GLY A 255 12.21 25.91 2.57
CA GLY A 255 10.77 25.86 2.82
C GLY A 255 10.41 25.00 4.04
N ASP A 256 9.14 24.63 4.09
CA ASP A 256 8.52 23.73 5.06
C ASP A 256 7.45 22.86 4.36
N ASP A 257 6.60 22.21 5.16
CA ASP A 257 5.49 21.37 4.70
C ASP A 257 4.33 22.15 4.08
N THR A 258 4.39 23.48 4.01
CA THR A 258 3.35 24.34 3.43
C THR A 258 3.85 25.27 2.34
N ASN A 259 5.09 25.74 2.44
CA ASN A 259 5.68 26.71 1.54
C ASN A 259 7.11 26.32 1.16
N GLY A 260 7.37 26.25 -0.14
CA GLY A 260 8.70 26.12 -0.69
C GLY A 260 9.31 27.47 -1.06
N ARG A 261 10.54 27.44 -1.58
CA ARG A 261 11.26 28.63 -2.06
C ARG A 261 10.49 29.47 -3.10
N PHE A 262 9.59 28.87 -3.86
CA PHE A 262 8.86 29.52 -4.96
C PHE A 262 7.36 29.68 -4.68
N GLY A 263 6.94 29.54 -3.43
CA GLY A 263 5.55 29.71 -3.01
C GLY A 263 4.94 28.44 -2.43
N PRO A 264 3.59 28.39 -2.30
CA PRO A 264 2.88 27.28 -1.68
C PRO A 264 3.19 25.94 -2.33
N CYS A 265 3.24 24.89 -1.53
CA CYS A 265 3.44 23.53 -2.00
C CYS A 265 2.15 23.00 -2.66
N ASN A 266 2.25 22.43 -3.86
CA ASN A 266 1.12 21.74 -4.52
C ASN A 266 0.80 20.38 -3.89
N GLY A 267 1.74 19.87 -3.09
CA GLY A 267 1.61 18.68 -2.26
C GLY A 267 2.84 18.58 -1.36
N SER A 268 2.65 18.04 -0.16
CA SER A 268 3.71 17.97 0.85
C SER A 268 3.92 16.54 1.30
N PHE A 269 5.18 16.12 1.31
CA PHE A 269 5.58 14.74 1.53
C PHE A 269 6.64 14.69 2.63
N PRO A 270 6.21 14.82 3.90
CA PRO A 270 7.11 14.66 5.04
C PRO A 270 7.57 13.20 5.12
N LEU A 271 8.76 12.99 5.65
CA LEU A 271 9.18 11.64 5.98
C LEU A 271 8.66 11.23 7.35
N PRO A 272 8.30 9.96 7.55
CA PRO A 272 8.05 9.46 8.89
C PRO A 272 9.30 9.68 9.75
N GLU A 273 9.08 10.14 10.98
CA GLU A 273 10.15 10.33 11.98
C GLU A 273 10.82 9.00 12.35
#